data_AF-A0A9E6WKZ9-F1
#
_entry.id   AF-A0A9E6WKZ9-F1
#
_cell.length_a   1.000
_cell.length_b   1.000
_cell.length_c   1.000
_cell.angle_alpha   90.00
_cell.angle_beta   90.00
_cell.angle_gamma   90.00
#
_symmetry.space_group_name_H-M   'P 1'
#
loop_
_entity.id
_entity.type
_entity.pdbx_description
1 polymer ?
#
loop_
_entity_poly.entity_id
_entity_poly.type
_entity_poly.pdbx_seq_one_letter_code
_entity_poly.pdbx_strand_id
1 'polypeptide(L)'
;MNMRPSVISSVMIGALVLIAIALGLSVAGGPKAGRLEKEDKVRAEDIARLAGKYVPCLAEEAGRHLPERLFEDDVCFNSLTGIRLADPHSGAPYRYERISDTRFRLCASFHRADRVAMHLLGGLDFDADTGCLSATYYGGSD
;
A
#
# COMPACT_ATOMS: atom_id res chain seq x y z
N MET A 1 41.44 38.35 7.06
CA MET A 1 41.23 37.74 5.72
C MET A 1 40.24 38.60 4.95
N ASN A 2 40.72 39.55 4.13
CA ASN A 2 39.84 40.27 3.21
C ASN A 2 39.60 39.37 1.99
N MET A 3 38.45 38.69 1.95
CA MET A 3 38.01 37.99 0.74
C MET A 3 37.71 39.01 -0.34
N ARG A 4 38.23 38.77 -1.55
CA ARG A 4 37.93 39.59 -2.72
C ARG A 4 36.41 39.56 -2.97
N PRO A 5 35.77 40.67 -3.37
CA PRO A 5 34.33 40.72 -3.61
C PRO A 5 33.84 39.67 -4.62
N SER A 6 34.70 39.24 -5.56
CA SER A 6 34.42 38.12 -6.47
C SER A 6 34.25 36.78 -5.75
N VAL A 7 35.02 36.54 -4.68
CA VAL A 7 34.94 35.31 -3.86
C VAL A 7 33.65 35.28 -3.05
N ILE A 8 33.21 36.42 -2.53
CA ILE A 8 31.95 36.55 -1.78
C ILE A 8 30.77 36.19 -2.70
N SER A 9 30.74 36.72 -3.93
CA SER A 9 29.68 36.41 -4.90
C SER A 9 29.64 34.92 -5.26
N SER A 10 30.79 34.28 -5.51
CA SER A 10 30.84 32.85 -5.81
C SER A 10 30.36 31.97 -4.65
N VAL A 11 30.71 32.31 -3.41
CA VAL A 11 30.25 31.60 -2.22
C VAL A 11 28.73 31.72 -2.05
N MET A 12 28.19 32.92 -2.26
CA MET A 12 26.74 33.16 -2.13
C MET A 12 25.94 32.40 -3.19
N ILE A 13 26.40 32.38 -4.45
CA ILE A 13 25.75 31.61 -5.52
C ILE A 13 25.83 30.11 -5.20
N GLY A 14 26.99 29.62 -4.77
CA GLY A 14 27.16 28.22 -4.37
C GLY A 14 26.21 27.82 -3.24
N ALA A 15 26.08 28.67 -2.21
CA ALA A 15 25.15 28.45 -1.10
C ALA A 15 23.70 28.43 -1.56
N LEU A 16 23.30 29.38 -2.43
CA LEU A 16 21.94 29.42 -3.01
C LEU A 16 21.61 28.16 -3.81
N VAL A 17 22.55 27.67 -4.62
CA VAL A 17 22.36 26.43 -5.39
C VAL A 17 22.18 25.23 -4.46
N LEU A 18 23.00 25.11 -3.41
CA LEU A 18 22.86 24.02 -2.44
C LEU A 18 21.51 24.07 -1.69
N ILE A 19 21.06 25.27 -1.30
CA ILE A 19 19.74 25.46 -0.67
C ILE A 19 18.62 25.07 -1.63
N ALA A 20 18.68 25.51 -2.89
CA ALA A 20 17.68 25.17 -3.90
C ALA A 20 17.61 23.65 -4.16
N ILE A 21 18.75 22.97 -4.22
CA ILE A 21 18.83 21.51 -4.36
C ILE A 21 18.22 20.83 -3.12
N ALA A 22 18.59 21.26 -1.92
CA ALA A 22 18.07 20.67 -0.67
C ALA A 22 16.54 20.82 -0.57
N LEU A 23 16.01 22.00 -0.91
CA LEU A 23 14.56 22.24 -0.97
C LEU A 23 13.89 21.34 -2.02
N GLY A 24 14.47 21.24 -3.22
CA GLY A 24 13.94 20.35 -4.27
C GLY A 24 13.89 18.89 -3.84
N LEU A 25 14.96 18.37 -3.23
CA LEU A 25 14.99 17.00 -2.71
C LEU A 25 14.03 16.78 -1.54
N SER A 26 13.80 17.80 -0.71
CA SER A 26 12.83 17.70 0.39
C SER A 26 11.39 17.53 -0.11
N VAL A 27 11.05 18.15 -1.25
CA VAL A 27 9.71 18.08 -1.87
C VAL A 27 9.56 16.79 -2.68
N ALA A 28 10.56 16.44 -3.49
CA ALA A 28 10.52 15.23 -4.31
C ALA A 28 10.65 13.93 -3.48
N GLY A 29 11.30 14.00 -2.33
CA GLY A 29 11.68 12.85 -1.52
C GLY A 29 13.02 12.26 -1.96
N GLY A 30 13.78 11.74 -0.99
CA GLY A 30 15.07 11.09 -1.26
C GLY A 30 14.92 9.67 -1.83
N PRO A 31 16.03 9.00 -2.18
CA PRO A 31 16.03 7.62 -2.69
C PRO A 31 15.31 6.61 -1.79
N LYS A 32 15.30 6.86 -0.48
CA LYS A 32 14.53 6.06 0.48
C LYS A 32 13.02 6.15 0.24
N ALA A 33 12.50 7.32 -0.12
CA ALA A 33 11.07 7.51 -0.39
C ALA A 33 10.61 6.63 -1.56
N GLY A 34 11.39 6.56 -2.63
CA GLY A 34 11.08 5.70 -3.78
C GLY A 34 11.11 4.20 -3.45
N ARG A 35 11.88 3.77 -2.44
CA ARG A 35 11.82 2.40 -1.94
C ARG A 35 10.52 2.15 -1.16
N LEU A 36 10.19 3.02 -0.21
CA LEU A 36 8.99 2.89 0.62
C LEU A 36 7.71 2.92 -0.23
N GLU A 37 7.69 3.73 -1.29
CA GLU A 37 6.58 3.78 -2.25
C GLU A 37 6.40 2.46 -3.02
N LYS A 38 7.50 1.80 -3.40
CA LYS A 38 7.44 0.47 -4.03
C LYS A 38 6.92 -0.58 -3.05
N GLU A 39 7.36 -0.53 -1.79
CA GLU A 39 6.87 -1.43 -0.75
C GLU A 39 5.37 -1.24 -0.53
N ASP A 40 4.89 0.00 -0.46
CA ASP A 40 3.47 0.32 -0.34
C ASP A 40 2.66 -0.12 -1.56
N LYS A 41 3.21 0.00 -2.76
CA LYS A 41 2.58 -0.53 -3.98
C LYS A 41 2.38 -2.04 -3.91
N VAL A 42 3.38 -2.79 -3.44
CA VAL A 42 3.27 -4.24 -3.26
C VAL A 42 2.16 -4.58 -2.26
N ARG A 43 2.10 -3.89 -1.12
CA ARG A 43 1.04 -4.08 -0.11
C ARG A 43 -0.36 -3.81 -0.68
N ALA A 44 -0.48 -2.75 -1.49
CA ALA A 44 -1.74 -2.38 -2.12
C ALA A 44 -2.20 -3.44 -3.14
N GLU A 45 -1.28 -3.95 -3.96
CA GLU A 45 -1.55 -5.03 -4.91
C GLU A 45 -1.92 -6.34 -4.22
N ASP A 46 -1.25 -6.69 -3.13
CA ASP A 46 -1.56 -7.88 -2.33
C ASP A 46 -2.97 -7.77 -1.73
N ILE A 47 -3.31 -6.65 -1.05
CA ILE A 47 -4.66 -6.44 -0.49
C ILE A 47 -5.74 -6.46 -1.58
N ALA A 48 -5.52 -5.81 -2.72
CA ALA A 48 -6.48 -5.79 -3.82
C ALA A 48 -6.71 -7.20 -4.38
N ARG A 49 -5.65 -8.02 -4.48
CA ARG A 49 -5.75 -9.42 -4.93
C ARG A 49 -6.46 -10.30 -3.91
N LEU A 50 -6.19 -10.11 -2.62
CA LEU A 50 -6.90 -10.79 -1.55
C LEU A 50 -8.40 -10.47 -1.60
N ALA A 51 -8.75 -9.18 -1.67
CA ALA A 51 -10.14 -8.72 -1.71
C ALA A 51 -10.88 -9.16 -2.97
N GLY A 52 -10.23 -9.10 -4.13
CA GLY A 52 -10.89 -9.31 -5.43
C GLY A 52 -10.88 -10.74 -5.94
N LYS A 53 -10.04 -11.63 -5.38
CA LYS A 53 -9.90 -13.02 -5.88
C LYS A 53 -9.98 -14.05 -4.78
N TYR A 54 -9.14 -13.90 -3.76
CA TYR A 54 -8.99 -14.95 -2.75
C TYR A 54 -10.19 -15.02 -1.81
N VAL A 55 -10.61 -13.89 -1.22
CA VAL A 55 -11.78 -13.85 -0.33
C VAL A 55 -13.07 -14.27 -1.06
N PRO A 56 -13.36 -13.80 -2.29
CA PRO A 56 -14.50 -14.30 -3.07
C PRO A 56 -14.45 -15.81 -3.33
N CYS A 57 -13.29 -16.37 -3.68
CA CYS A 57 -13.15 -17.81 -3.89
C CYS A 57 -13.48 -18.59 -2.61
N LEU A 58 -12.96 -18.15 -1.46
CA LEU A 58 -13.29 -18.77 -0.16
C LEU A 58 -14.77 -18.65 0.16
N ALA A 59 -15.40 -17.52 -0.14
CA ALA A 59 -16.81 -17.32 0.10
C ALA A 59 -17.68 -18.25 -0.77
N GLU A 60 -17.32 -18.46 -2.04
CA GLU A 60 -18.00 -19.42 -2.92
C GLU A 60 -17.84 -20.86 -2.43
N GLU A 61 -16.62 -21.29 -2.09
CA GLU A 61 -16.35 -22.63 -1.53
C GLU A 61 -17.10 -22.89 -0.22
N ALA A 62 -17.29 -21.83 0.58
CA ALA A 62 -18.00 -21.90 1.83
C ALA A 62 -19.52 -21.67 1.70
N GLY A 63 -20.11 -21.78 0.50
CA GLY A 63 -21.56 -21.66 0.34
C GLY A 63 -22.09 -20.23 0.44
N ARG A 64 -21.36 -19.28 -0.16
CA ARG A 64 -21.67 -17.84 -0.25
C ARG A 64 -21.63 -17.09 1.09
N HIS A 65 -20.82 -17.57 2.05
CA HIS A 65 -20.57 -16.85 3.28
C HIS A 65 -19.08 -16.57 3.49
N LEU A 66 -18.76 -15.38 3.98
CA LEU A 66 -17.37 -15.05 4.31
C LEU A 66 -16.82 -15.94 5.44
N PRO A 67 -15.57 -16.43 5.31
CA PRO A 67 -14.94 -17.24 6.34
C PRO A 67 -14.56 -16.38 7.56
N GLU A 68 -14.45 -16.99 8.74
CA GLU A 68 -14.05 -16.26 9.95
C GLU A 68 -12.58 -15.81 9.91
N ARG A 69 -11.73 -16.56 9.19
CA ARG A 69 -10.29 -16.31 9.08
C ARG A 69 -9.78 -16.76 7.72
N LEU A 70 -8.65 -16.19 7.33
CA LEU A 70 -7.88 -16.61 6.15
C LEU A 70 -6.77 -17.56 6.61
N PHE A 71 -6.47 -18.59 5.83
CA PHE A 71 -5.45 -19.59 6.14
C PHE A 71 -4.66 -19.96 4.90
N GLU A 72 -3.38 -20.25 5.06
CA GLU A 72 -2.60 -20.90 4.00
C GLU A 72 -3.08 -22.36 3.88
N ASP A 73 -2.96 -22.95 2.69
CA ASP A 73 -3.28 -24.36 2.39
C ASP A 73 -4.76 -24.73 2.09
N ASP A 74 -5.56 -23.80 1.58
CA ASP A 74 -6.86 -24.13 0.98
C ASP A 74 -6.81 -24.23 -0.57
N VAL A 75 -7.90 -24.70 -1.17
CA VAL A 75 -8.02 -24.88 -2.62
C VAL A 75 -7.84 -23.55 -3.37
N CYS A 76 -8.37 -22.45 -2.84
CA CYS A 76 -8.24 -21.12 -3.43
C CYS A 76 -6.81 -20.61 -3.36
N PHE A 77 -6.12 -20.80 -2.23
CA PHE A 77 -4.73 -20.41 -2.06
C PHE A 77 -3.82 -21.16 -3.05
N ASN A 78 -4.02 -22.47 -3.18
CA ASN A 78 -3.23 -23.31 -4.08
C ASN A 78 -3.54 -23.08 -5.57
N SER A 79 -4.76 -22.69 -5.90
CA SER A 79 -5.18 -22.44 -7.29
C SER A 79 -4.83 -21.04 -7.79
N LEU A 80 -4.68 -20.07 -6.90
CA LEU A 80 -4.41 -18.67 -7.25
C LEU A 80 -2.92 -18.34 -7.15
N THR A 81 -2.36 -17.81 -8.23
CA THR A 81 -0.94 -17.43 -8.24
C THR A 81 -0.69 -16.08 -7.56
N GLY A 82 0.35 -16.04 -6.73
CA GLY A 82 0.82 -14.82 -6.08
C GLY A 82 -0.12 -14.30 -4.99
N ILE A 83 -0.89 -15.18 -4.34
CA ILE A 83 -1.55 -14.84 -3.07
C ILE A 83 -0.49 -14.77 -1.97
N ARG A 84 -0.56 -13.73 -1.15
CA ARG A 84 0.29 -13.55 0.03
C ARG A 84 -0.58 -13.10 1.18
N LEU A 85 -0.49 -13.79 2.33
CA LEU A 85 -1.18 -13.39 3.56
C LEU A 85 -0.32 -12.51 4.47
N ALA A 86 0.94 -12.28 4.09
CA ALA A 86 1.86 -11.39 4.81
C ALA A 86 2.66 -10.50 3.85
N ASP A 87 3.05 -9.33 4.34
CA ASP A 87 3.90 -8.38 3.61
C ASP A 87 5.30 -8.99 3.40
N PRO A 88 5.76 -9.15 2.14
CA PRO A 88 7.08 -9.73 1.85
C PRO A 88 8.27 -8.86 2.32
N HIS A 89 8.05 -7.59 2.63
CA HIS A 89 9.10 -6.67 3.07
C HIS A 89 9.27 -6.62 4.58
N SER A 90 8.17 -6.65 5.33
CA SER A 90 8.19 -6.59 6.81
C SER A 90 7.96 -7.94 7.49
N GLY A 91 7.40 -8.92 6.78
CA GLY A 91 6.91 -10.18 7.35
C GLY A 91 5.63 -10.04 8.17
N ALA A 92 5.05 -8.82 8.26
CA ALA A 92 3.83 -8.61 9.03
C ALA A 92 2.61 -9.23 8.31
N PRO A 93 1.76 -10.00 9.02
CA PRO A 93 0.55 -10.56 8.42
C PRO A 93 -0.43 -9.44 8.06
N TYR A 94 -1.08 -9.58 6.90
CA TYR A 94 -2.24 -8.76 6.57
C TYR A 94 -3.40 -9.12 7.48
N ARG A 95 -4.11 -8.11 7.98
CA ARG A 95 -5.22 -8.34 8.90
C ARG A 95 -6.52 -8.44 8.13
N TYR A 96 -7.20 -9.58 8.27
CA TYR A 96 -8.55 -9.78 7.80
C TYR A 96 -9.53 -9.62 8.95
N GLU A 97 -10.62 -8.90 8.71
CA GLU A 97 -11.73 -8.72 9.65
C GLU A 97 -13.03 -8.98 8.92
N ARG A 98 -13.78 -9.99 9.36
CA ARG A 98 -15.14 -10.25 8.90
C ARG A 98 -16.09 -9.29 9.62
N ILE A 99 -16.83 -8.48 8.86
CA ILE A 99 -17.79 -7.50 9.39
C ILE A 99 -19.21 -8.08 9.38
N SER A 100 -19.55 -8.81 8.32
CA SER A 100 -20.81 -9.55 8.19
C SER A 100 -20.61 -10.78 7.30
N ASP A 101 -21.70 -11.46 6.94
CA ASP A 101 -21.66 -12.60 6.02
C ASP A 101 -21.15 -12.23 4.61
N THR A 102 -21.21 -10.95 4.23
CA THR A 102 -20.82 -10.44 2.91
C THR A 102 -19.88 -9.25 2.94
N ARG A 103 -19.66 -8.60 4.10
CA ARG A 103 -18.75 -7.47 4.25
C ARG A 103 -17.51 -7.86 5.04
N PHE A 104 -16.35 -7.40 4.59
CA PHE A 104 -15.07 -7.62 5.27
C PHE A 104 -14.13 -6.43 5.09
N ARG A 105 -13.03 -6.48 5.83
CA ARG A 105 -11.94 -5.52 5.78
C ARG A 105 -10.59 -6.23 5.72
N LEU A 106 -9.67 -5.66 4.94
CA LEU A 106 -8.28 -6.10 4.81
C LEU A 106 -7.34 -4.93 5.07
N CYS A 107 -6.41 -5.08 6.01
CA CYS A 107 -5.51 -4.01 6.42
C CYS A 107 -4.04 -4.38 6.25
N ALA A 108 -3.24 -3.38 5.88
CA ALA A 108 -1.78 -3.43 5.86
C ALA A 108 -1.18 -2.19 6.50
N SER A 109 0.10 -2.26 6.84
CA SER A 109 0.84 -1.13 7.39
C SER A 109 1.54 -0.38 6.26
N PHE A 110 0.95 0.71 5.78
CA PHE A 110 1.52 1.55 4.73
C PHE A 110 2.43 2.64 5.31
N HIS A 111 3.50 3.00 4.60
CA HIS A 111 4.34 4.15 4.94
C HIS A 111 3.65 5.47 4.58
N ARG A 112 2.89 5.48 3.48
CA ARG A 112 2.17 6.64 2.91
C ARG A 112 0.80 6.23 2.39
N ALA A 113 -0.10 5.86 3.30
CA ALA A 113 -1.47 5.44 2.98
C ALA A 113 -2.24 6.48 2.16
N ASP A 114 -1.97 7.78 2.38
CA ASP A 114 -2.51 8.90 1.61
C ASP A 114 -2.23 8.78 0.11
N ARG A 115 -1.00 8.37 -0.24
CA ARG A 115 -0.58 8.22 -1.64
C ARG A 115 -1.11 6.93 -2.26
N VAL A 116 -1.23 5.88 -1.47
CA VAL A 116 -1.81 4.61 -1.91
C VAL A 116 -3.29 4.76 -2.27
N ALA A 117 -4.06 5.49 -1.45
CA ALA A 117 -5.46 5.79 -1.71
C ALA A 117 -5.65 6.47 -3.08
N MET A 118 -4.77 7.41 -3.42
CA MET A 118 -4.76 8.07 -4.74
C MET A 118 -4.40 7.12 -5.89
N HIS A 119 -3.57 6.10 -5.66
CA HIS A 119 -3.18 5.14 -6.70
C HIS A 119 -4.21 4.02 -6.89
N LEU A 120 -4.97 3.69 -5.84
CA LEU A 120 -6.06 2.72 -5.84
C LEU A 120 -7.40 3.28 -6.38
N LEU A 121 -7.40 4.49 -6.96
CA LEU A 121 -8.59 5.21 -7.50
C LEU A 121 -9.30 4.43 -8.61
N GLY A 122 -10.13 3.48 -8.21
CA GLY A 122 -10.98 2.66 -9.08
C GLY A 122 -12.15 1.98 -8.35
N GLY A 123 -12.69 2.59 -7.28
CA GLY A 123 -13.96 2.14 -6.68
C GLY A 123 -13.87 1.25 -5.44
N LEU A 124 -12.70 1.19 -4.79
CA LEU A 124 -12.47 0.44 -3.56
C LEU A 124 -12.59 1.36 -2.33
N ASP A 125 -13.30 0.91 -1.28
CA ASP A 125 -13.55 1.66 -0.02
C ASP A 125 -12.30 1.58 0.90
N PHE A 126 -11.28 2.37 0.59
CA PHE A 126 -10.01 2.40 1.32
C PHE A 126 -9.94 3.55 2.33
N ASP A 127 -9.68 3.21 3.60
CA ASP A 127 -9.46 4.14 4.70
C ASP A 127 -7.95 4.36 4.90
N ALA A 128 -7.47 5.56 4.58
CA ALA A 128 -6.07 5.94 4.68
C ALA A 128 -5.59 6.13 6.13
N ASP A 129 -6.49 6.42 7.08
CA ASP A 129 -6.14 6.60 8.48
C ASP A 129 -5.83 5.25 9.14
N THR A 130 -6.55 4.20 8.74
CA THR A 130 -6.37 2.84 9.27
C THR A 130 -5.53 1.93 8.38
N GLY A 131 -5.32 2.31 7.11
CA GLY A 131 -4.64 1.48 6.11
C GLY A 131 -5.47 0.27 5.67
N CYS A 132 -6.79 0.40 5.72
CA CYS A 132 -7.72 -0.70 5.57
C CYS A 132 -8.61 -0.54 4.33
N LEU A 133 -8.69 -1.59 3.53
CA LEU A 133 -9.65 -1.74 2.46
C LEU A 133 -10.91 -2.45 2.99
N SER A 134 -12.06 -1.81 2.85
CA SER A 134 -13.37 -2.43 3.06
C SER A 134 -13.94 -2.90 1.73
N ALA A 135 -14.53 -4.08 1.71
CA ALA A 135 -15.14 -4.65 0.52
C ALA A 135 -16.42 -5.43 0.86
N THR A 136 -17.33 -5.46 -0.11
CA THR A 136 -18.51 -6.31 -0.07
C THR A 136 -18.36 -7.39 -1.12
N TYR A 137 -18.45 -8.63 -0.69
CA TYR A 137 -18.62 -9.77 -1.56
C TYR A 137 -20.09 -9.84 -2.01
N TYR A 138 -20.32 -9.68 -3.30
CA TYR A 138 -21.58 -9.97 -3.94
C TYR A 138 -21.40 -11.33 -4.60
N GLY A 139 -21.91 -12.40 -3.97
CA GLY A 139 -21.87 -13.73 -4.59
C GLY A 139 -22.43 -13.68 -6.00
N GLY A 140 -21.81 -14.40 -6.93
CA GLY A 140 -22.20 -14.36 -8.34
C GLY A 140 -23.70 -14.58 -8.48
N SER A 141 -24.43 -13.58 -9.01
CA SER A 141 -25.83 -13.74 -9.37
C SER A 141 -25.91 -14.73 -10.51
N ASP A 142 -26.57 -15.86 -10.26
CA ASP A 142 -26.88 -16.91 -11.24
C ASP A 142 -27.54 -16.35 -12.52
#